data_AF-A0A418DIH9-F1
#
_entry.id   AF-A0A418DIH9-F1
#
_cell.length_a   1.000
_cell.length_b   1.000
_cell.length_c   1.000
_cell.angle_alpha   90.00
_cell.angle_beta   90.00
_cell.angle_gamma   90.00
#
_symmetry.space_group_name_H-M   'P 1'
#
loop_
_entity.id
_entity.type
_entity.pdbx_description
1 polymer ?
#
loop_
_entity_poly.entity_id
_entity_poly.type
_entity_poly.pdbx_seq_one_letter_code
_entity_poly.pdbx_strand_id
1 'polypeptide(L)'
;MKVWGLVAKALADHEDFARPQFDAKKAQNRSSAVMDNHVHYNRESARASGVAETYDERIALLDELLAAFVDAKEHENKRLVNDATKVDQSEREGEYIRNEAMNSLGKRKHQECDDDGEKASGSGSRFTKITTAMQEESKAERGLRQSELEFRKFQLEVEREERQKDRELAAEQARLHHETILAMLGALTKRQ
;
A
#
# COMPACT_ATOMS: atom_id res chain seq x y z
N MET A 1 -4.66 15.94 20.52
CA MET A 1 -4.27 16.44 21.86
C MET A 1 -5.20 16.00 22.99
N LYS A 2 -6.53 15.93 22.81
CA LYS A 2 -7.47 15.53 23.90
C LYS A 2 -7.15 14.16 24.52
N VAL A 3 -6.95 13.13 23.71
CA VAL A 3 -6.61 11.76 24.18
C VAL A 3 -5.30 11.76 24.98
N TRP A 4 -4.26 12.41 24.47
CA TRP A 4 -2.99 12.55 25.19
C TRP A 4 -3.11 13.37 26.48
N GLY A 5 -4.08 14.28 26.58
CA GLY A 5 -4.40 14.97 27.82
C GLY A 5 -4.97 14.05 28.89
N LEU A 6 -5.79 13.07 28.50
CA LEU A 6 -6.28 12.03 29.43
C LEU A 6 -5.13 11.13 29.90
N VAL A 7 -4.25 10.72 28.99
CA VAL A 7 -3.05 9.93 29.31
C VAL A 7 -2.14 10.70 30.27
N ALA A 8 -1.88 11.98 29.98
CA ALA A 8 -1.04 12.82 30.84
C ALA A 8 -1.63 12.98 32.24
N LYS A 9 -2.96 13.14 32.34
CA LYS A 9 -3.65 13.21 33.63
C LYS A 9 -3.59 11.89 34.40
N ALA A 10 -3.92 10.78 33.76
CA ALA A 10 -3.88 9.45 34.39
C ALA A 10 -2.47 9.11 34.91
N LEU A 11 -1.43 9.49 34.16
CA LEU A 11 -0.05 9.35 34.60
C LEU A 11 0.26 10.30 35.75
N ALA A 12 -0.14 11.57 35.71
CA ALA A 12 0.08 12.52 36.80
C ALA A 12 -0.64 12.14 38.10
N ASP A 13 -1.75 11.41 38.02
CA ASP A 13 -2.52 10.91 39.16
C ASP A 13 -1.89 9.64 39.79
N HIS A 14 -0.91 9.02 39.13
CA HIS A 14 -0.24 7.81 39.62
C HIS A 14 0.86 8.16 40.64
N GLU A 15 0.83 7.53 41.82
CA GLU A 15 1.71 7.85 42.95
C GLU A 15 3.21 7.74 42.60
N ASP A 16 3.59 6.70 41.86
CA ASP A 16 4.98 6.49 41.43
C ASP A 16 5.43 7.38 40.25
N PHE A 17 4.52 8.13 39.63
CA PHE A 17 4.84 8.95 38.46
C PHE A 17 5.18 10.39 38.85
N ALA A 18 6.38 10.58 39.40
CA ALA A 18 6.85 11.86 39.92
C ALA A 18 7.39 12.83 38.85
N ARG A 19 6.69 13.02 37.71
CA ARG A 19 7.09 13.99 36.67
C ARG A 19 6.28 15.28 36.80
N PRO A 20 6.86 16.38 37.32
CA PRO A 20 6.17 17.66 37.41
C PRO A 20 5.80 18.18 36.01
N GLN A 21 4.62 18.79 35.90
CA GLN A 21 4.14 19.43 34.67
C GLN A 21 4.14 18.49 33.46
N PHE A 22 3.70 17.24 33.64
CA PHE A 22 3.53 16.29 32.54
C PHE A 22 2.25 16.63 31.75
N ASP A 23 2.43 17.14 30.54
CA ASP A 23 1.34 17.59 29.67
C ASP A 23 1.11 16.63 28.48
N ALA A 24 0.01 16.85 27.75
CA ALA A 24 -0.37 16.05 26.59
C ALA A 24 0.73 15.95 25.51
N LYS A 25 1.49 17.04 25.30
CA LYS A 25 2.55 17.06 24.28
C LYS A 25 3.75 16.25 24.74
N LYS A 26 4.11 16.35 26.02
CA LYS A 26 5.14 15.52 26.64
C LYS A 26 4.74 14.05 26.62
N ALA A 27 3.48 13.72 26.94
CA ALA A 27 2.97 12.35 26.86
C ALA A 27 3.16 11.77 25.46
N GLN A 28 2.65 12.47 24.43
CA GLN A 28 2.80 12.05 23.05
C GLN A 28 4.27 11.87 22.65
N ASN A 29 5.12 12.88 22.88
CA ASN A 29 6.52 12.83 22.47
C ASN A 29 7.29 11.73 23.20
N ARG A 30 7.02 11.51 24.49
CA ARG A 30 7.65 10.45 25.27
C ARG A 30 7.20 9.07 24.80
N SER A 31 5.90 8.88 24.56
CA SER A 31 5.38 7.62 24.03
C SER A 31 6.00 7.29 22.67
N SER A 32 6.09 8.26 21.75
CA SER A 32 6.78 8.06 20.47
C SER A 32 8.25 7.69 20.65
N ALA A 33 8.99 8.42 21.50
CA ALA A 33 10.39 8.11 21.75
C ALA A 33 10.61 6.72 22.35
N VAL A 34 9.71 6.26 23.24
CA VAL A 34 9.78 4.91 23.81
C VAL A 34 9.57 3.85 22.72
N MET A 35 8.58 4.03 21.84
CA MET A 35 8.36 3.10 20.73
C MET A 35 9.54 3.08 19.74
N ASP A 36 10.06 4.25 19.37
CA ASP A 36 11.20 4.37 18.44
C ASP A 36 12.46 3.71 19.00
N ASN A 37 12.74 3.93 20.28
CA ASN A 37 13.86 3.27 20.97
C ASN A 37 13.67 1.75 21.03
N HIS A 38 12.45 1.27 21.26
CA HIS A 38 12.17 -0.17 21.29
C HIS A 38 12.32 -0.83 19.92
N VAL A 39 11.89 -0.15 18.85
CA VAL A 39 12.13 -0.59 17.46
C VAL A 39 13.64 -0.67 17.18
N HIS A 40 14.42 0.30 17.65
CA HIS A 40 15.87 0.27 17.53
C HIS A 40 16.47 -0.91 18.31
N TYR A 41 16.07 -1.08 19.56
CA TYR A 41 16.49 -2.20 20.41
C TYR A 41 16.21 -3.56 19.75
N ASN A 42 14.99 -3.80 19.25
CA ASN A 42 14.62 -5.04 18.58
C ASN A 42 15.46 -5.28 17.30
N ARG A 43 15.82 -4.22 16.57
CA ARG A 43 16.69 -4.33 15.39
C ARG A 43 18.13 -4.66 15.78
N GLU A 44 18.64 -4.12 16.87
CA GLU A 44 19.99 -4.42 17.36
C GLU A 44 20.07 -5.84 17.92
N SER A 45 19.09 -6.23 18.74
CA SER A 45 18.93 -7.59 19.26
C SER A 45 18.87 -8.63 18.12
N ALA A 46 18.07 -8.38 17.08
CA ALA A 46 18.00 -9.26 15.91
C ALA A 46 19.34 -9.43 15.15
N ARG A 47 20.27 -8.45 15.26
CA ARG A 47 21.62 -8.54 14.67
C ARG A 47 22.61 -9.23 15.60
N ALA A 48 22.38 -9.17 16.91
CA ALA A 48 23.22 -9.77 17.94
C ALA A 48 22.93 -11.28 18.09
N SER A 49 23.18 -12.06 17.03
CA SER A 49 23.01 -13.52 17.08
C SER A 49 24.00 -14.15 18.06
N GLY A 50 23.49 -14.95 19.00
CA GLY A 50 24.29 -15.71 19.96
C GLY A 50 24.65 -14.95 21.26
N VAL A 51 24.13 -13.74 21.46
CA VAL A 51 24.26 -13.03 22.74
C VAL A 51 23.14 -13.48 23.69
N ALA A 52 23.50 -13.80 24.93
CA ALA A 52 22.52 -14.10 25.95
C ALA A 52 21.81 -12.80 26.37
N GLU A 53 20.55 -12.66 25.96
CA GLU A 53 19.71 -11.50 26.29
C GLU A 53 18.74 -11.84 27.42
N THR A 54 18.56 -10.90 28.34
CA THR A 54 17.55 -11.00 29.39
C THR A 54 16.24 -10.42 28.87
N TYR A 55 15.23 -11.27 28.76
CA TYR A 55 13.86 -10.86 28.44
C TYR A 55 13.11 -10.61 29.74
N ASP A 56 12.69 -9.36 29.97
CA ASP A 56 11.95 -8.94 31.15
C ASP A 56 10.51 -8.53 30.80
N GLU A 57 9.67 -8.37 31.84
CA GLU A 57 8.27 -7.95 31.68
C GLU A 57 8.14 -6.60 30.96
N ARG A 58 9.15 -5.72 31.09
CA ARG A 58 9.18 -4.44 30.40
C ARG A 58 9.31 -4.63 28.89
N ILE A 59 10.21 -5.50 28.44
CA ILE A 59 10.38 -5.81 27.01
C ILE A 59 9.09 -6.46 26.47
N ALA A 60 8.49 -7.40 27.22
CA ALA A 60 7.22 -8.01 26.85
C ALA A 60 6.11 -6.98 26.64
N LEU A 61 5.93 -6.06 27.58
CA LEU A 61 4.95 -4.98 27.46
C LEU A 61 5.23 -4.07 26.26
N LEU A 62 6.51 -3.76 25.99
CA LEU A 62 6.88 -2.92 24.86
C LEU A 62 6.63 -3.61 23.51
N ASP A 63 6.83 -4.93 23.42
CA ASP A 63 6.48 -5.72 22.24
C ASP A 63 4.96 -5.71 22.00
N GLU A 64 4.15 -5.93 23.03
CA GLU A 64 2.69 -5.88 22.95
C GLU A 64 2.17 -4.50 22.55
N LEU A 65 2.69 -3.44 23.16
CA LEU A 65 2.33 -2.06 22.84
C LEU A 65 2.72 -1.69 21.40
N LEU A 66 3.89 -2.14 20.93
CA LEU A 66 4.35 -1.89 19.57
C LEU A 66 3.45 -2.61 18.56
N ALA A 67 3.08 -3.87 18.82
CA ALA A 67 2.15 -4.62 17.98
C ALA A 67 0.79 -3.92 17.88
N ALA A 68 0.19 -3.55 19.01
CA ALA A 68 -1.09 -2.83 19.05
C ALA A 68 -1.01 -1.47 18.32
N PHE A 69 0.12 -0.76 18.42
CA PHE A 69 0.32 0.51 17.71
C PHE A 69 0.41 0.33 16.20
N VAL A 70 1.13 -0.69 15.73
CA VAL A 70 1.24 -1.02 14.30
C VAL A 70 -0.11 -1.43 13.73
N ASP A 71 -0.84 -2.30 14.43
CA ASP A 71 -2.17 -2.76 14.03
C ASP A 71 -3.16 -1.59 13.92
N ALA A 72 -3.16 -0.68 14.90
CA ALA A 72 -4.00 0.51 14.88
C ALA A 72 -3.68 1.43 13.70
N LYS A 73 -2.39 1.61 13.39
CA LYS A 73 -1.95 2.37 12.21
C LYS A 73 -2.36 1.72 10.91
N GLU A 74 -2.23 0.40 10.80
CA GLU A 74 -2.62 -0.33 9.60
C GLU A 74 -4.13 -0.27 9.38
N HIS A 75 -4.92 -0.42 10.45
CA HIS A 75 -6.37 -0.30 10.39
C HIS A 75 -6.81 1.10 9.93
N GLU A 76 -6.20 2.16 10.47
CA GLU A 76 -6.47 3.52 10.03
C GLU A 76 -6.11 3.72 8.55
N ASN A 77 -4.96 3.21 8.11
CA ASN A 77 -4.54 3.30 6.72
C ASN A 77 -5.51 2.56 5.78
N LYS A 78 -5.95 1.36 6.16
CA LYS A 78 -6.98 0.59 5.43
C LYS A 78 -8.27 1.38 5.29
N ARG A 79 -8.70 2.10 6.35
CA ARG A 79 -9.89 2.94 6.30
C ARG A 79 -9.71 4.09 5.30
N LEU A 80 -8.60 4.81 5.37
CA LEU A 80 -8.30 5.92 4.45
C LEU A 80 -8.23 5.47 2.99
N VAL A 81 -7.59 4.32 2.72
CA VAL A 81 -7.52 3.73 1.38
C VAL A 81 -8.92 3.36 0.90
N ASN A 82 -9.73 2.71 1.73
CA ASN A 82 -11.10 2.34 1.38
C ASN A 82 -11.94 3.58 1.03
N ASP A 83 -11.87 4.64 1.85
CA ASP A 83 -12.59 5.87 1.59
C ASP A 83 -12.13 6.54 0.28
N ALA A 84 -10.82 6.55 0.00
CA ALA A 84 -10.29 7.04 -1.27
C ALA A 84 -10.80 6.20 -2.46
N THR A 85 -10.83 4.87 -2.34
CA THR A 85 -11.34 3.99 -3.40
C THR A 85 -12.83 4.19 -3.66
N LYS A 86 -13.64 4.47 -2.63
CA LYS A 86 -15.07 4.77 -2.81
C LYS A 86 -15.29 6.08 -3.55
N VAL A 87 -14.49 7.10 -3.24
CA VAL A 87 -14.55 8.39 -3.95
C VAL A 87 -14.18 8.20 -5.43
N ASP A 88 -13.10 7.48 -5.71
CA ASP A 88 -12.64 7.17 -7.07
C ASP A 88 -13.67 6.31 -7.85
N GLN A 89 -14.32 5.34 -7.18
CA GLN A 89 -15.44 4.58 -7.77
C GLN A 89 -16.63 5.49 -8.11
N SER A 90 -17.04 6.36 -7.18
CA SER A 90 -18.14 7.30 -7.41
C SER A 90 -17.84 8.27 -8.55
N GLU A 91 -16.59 8.73 -8.68
CA GLU A 91 -16.16 9.58 -9.77
C GLU A 91 -16.22 8.86 -11.13
N ARG A 92 -15.76 7.59 -11.19
CA ARG A 92 -15.86 6.74 -12.39
C ARG A 92 -17.30 6.48 -12.80
N GLU A 93 -18.19 6.19 -11.85
CA GLU A 93 -19.61 6.01 -12.12
C GLU A 93 -20.23 7.30 -12.68
N GLY A 94 -19.89 8.46 -12.09
CA GLY A 94 -20.34 9.75 -12.59
C GLY A 94 -19.81 10.07 -14.00
N GLU A 95 -18.56 9.71 -14.30
CA GLU A 95 -17.98 9.83 -15.65
C GLU A 95 -18.71 8.93 -16.65
N TYR A 96 -18.99 7.68 -16.29
CA TYR A 96 -19.74 6.76 -17.13
C TYR A 96 -21.12 7.32 -17.50
N ILE A 97 -21.87 7.82 -16.51
CA ILE A 97 -23.20 8.42 -16.73
C ILE A 97 -23.12 9.64 -17.66
N ARG A 98 -22.13 10.54 -17.46
CA ARG A 98 -21.94 11.70 -18.34
C ARG A 98 -21.64 11.27 -19.78
N ASN A 99 -20.76 10.30 -19.96
CA ASN A 99 -20.39 9.77 -21.27
C ASN A 99 -21.57 9.11 -21.98
N GLU A 100 -22.37 8.30 -21.26
CA GLU A 100 -23.58 7.69 -21.78
C GLU A 100 -24.62 8.73 -22.20
N ALA A 101 -24.87 9.74 -21.36
CA ALA A 101 -25.79 10.84 -21.66
C ALA A 101 -25.37 11.61 -22.93
N MET A 102 -24.08 11.96 -23.05
CA MET A 102 -23.54 12.65 -24.23
C MET A 102 -23.70 11.81 -25.51
N ASN A 103 -23.49 10.50 -25.43
CA ASN A 103 -23.66 9.59 -26.58
C ASN A 103 -25.13 9.37 -26.96
N SER A 104 -26.06 9.45 -26.02
CA SER A 104 -27.50 9.26 -26.25
C SER A 104 -28.19 10.47 -26.92
N LEU A 105 -27.70 11.68 -26.67
CA LEU A 105 -28.27 12.93 -27.20
C LEU A 105 -27.97 13.13 -28.71
N GLY A 106 -26.97 12.46 -29.26
CA GLY A 106 -26.54 12.60 -30.65
C GLY A 106 -27.34 11.82 -31.71
N LYS A 107 -28.31 10.99 -31.33
CA LYS A 107 -29.01 10.08 -32.29
C LYS A 107 -30.45 10.47 -32.66
N ARG A 108 -30.94 11.66 -32.28
CA ARG A 108 -32.30 12.12 -32.62
C ARG A 108 -32.33 13.39 -33.47
N LYS A 109 -31.93 13.25 -34.74
CA LYS A 109 -32.30 14.03 -35.95
C LYS A 109 -31.49 13.38 -37.10
N HIS A 110 -32.02 12.91 -38.22
CA HIS A 110 -33.16 13.35 -39.00
C HIS A 110 -33.54 12.18 -39.95
N GLN A 111 -34.73 11.58 -39.78
CA GLN A 111 -35.36 10.72 -40.78
C GLN A 111 -36.58 11.49 -41.28
N GLU A 112 -36.62 11.68 -42.61
CA GLU A 112 -37.72 12.16 -43.46
C GLU A 112 -38.12 13.64 -43.42
N CYS A 113 -37.58 14.38 -44.40
CA CYS A 113 -38.42 15.13 -45.35
C CYS A 113 -37.62 15.20 -46.67
N ASP A 114 -38.07 14.44 -47.68
CA ASP A 114 -37.75 14.71 -49.07
C ASP A 114 -38.45 16.02 -49.45
N ASP A 115 -37.70 17.06 -49.83
CA ASP A 115 -38.02 17.92 -50.97
C ASP A 115 -36.84 18.82 -51.33
N ASP A 116 -36.54 18.83 -52.62
CA ASP A 116 -35.84 19.83 -53.42
C ASP A 116 -34.43 20.36 -53.07
N GLY A 117 -33.54 20.13 -54.04
CA GLY A 117 -32.93 21.26 -54.75
C GLY A 117 -31.65 21.86 -54.18
N GLU A 118 -30.53 21.35 -54.71
CA GLU A 118 -29.32 22.11 -55.05
C GLU A 118 -28.45 22.78 -53.96
N LYS A 119 -27.32 22.10 -53.74
CA LYS A 119 -25.94 22.64 -53.66
C LYS A 119 -25.64 23.74 -52.64
N ALA A 120 -24.98 23.32 -51.54
CA ALA A 120 -23.93 24.15 -50.94
C ALA A 120 -22.87 23.33 -50.16
N SER A 121 -21.61 23.63 -50.48
CA SER A 121 -20.45 23.68 -49.58
C SER A 121 -19.66 22.39 -49.28
N GLY A 122 -18.49 22.28 -49.91
CA GLY A 122 -17.43 21.28 -49.67
C GLY A 122 -16.69 21.40 -48.34
N SER A 123 -17.40 21.64 -47.23
CA SER A 123 -16.82 21.75 -45.88
C SER A 123 -16.97 20.46 -45.05
N GLY A 124 -18.00 19.65 -45.32
CA GLY A 124 -18.33 18.46 -44.53
C GLY A 124 -17.28 17.35 -44.58
N SER A 125 -16.60 17.18 -45.72
CA SER A 125 -15.60 16.11 -45.93
C SER A 125 -14.30 16.30 -45.15
N ARG A 126 -13.90 17.55 -44.86
CA ARG A 126 -12.68 17.82 -44.07
C ARG A 126 -12.91 17.56 -42.59
N PHE A 127 -14.07 17.94 -42.07
CA PHE A 127 -14.41 17.73 -40.67
C PHE A 127 -14.48 16.22 -40.34
N THR A 128 -15.08 15.41 -41.22
CA THR A 128 -15.13 13.94 -41.06
C THR A 128 -13.73 13.34 -41.02
N LYS A 129 -12.83 13.76 -41.91
CA LYS A 129 -11.44 13.27 -41.93
C LYS A 129 -10.69 13.60 -40.64
N ILE A 130 -10.85 14.82 -40.12
CA ILE A 130 -10.22 15.25 -38.87
C ILE A 130 -10.77 14.42 -37.69
N THR A 131 -12.08 14.21 -37.60
CA THR A 131 -12.66 13.39 -36.53
C THR A 131 -12.20 11.93 -36.59
N THR A 132 -12.07 11.35 -37.79
CA THR A 132 -11.56 9.99 -37.95
C THR A 132 -10.09 9.88 -37.54
N ALA A 133 -9.25 10.83 -37.94
CA ALA A 133 -7.83 10.86 -37.58
C ALA A 133 -7.65 11.00 -36.06
N MET A 134 -8.41 11.89 -35.41
CA MET A 134 -8.37 12.03 -33.94
C MET A 134 -8.83 10.75 -33.22
N GLN A 135 -9.81 10.05 -33.78
CA GLN A 135 -10.31 8.81 -33.19
C GLN A 135 -9.34 7.63 -33.37
N GLU A 136 -8.61 7.59 -34.48
CA GLU A 136 -7.51 6.64 -34.71
C GLU A 136 -6.33 6.94 -33.79
N GLU A 137 -5.93 8.20 -33.64
CA GLU A 137 -4.88 8.64 -32.72
C GLU A 137 -5.24 8.29 -31.26
N SER A 138 -6.48 8.56 -30.85
CA SER A 138 -6.98 8.19 -29.52
C SER A 138 -7.06 6.68 -29.29
N LYS A 139 -7.20 5.87 -30.35
CA LYS A 139 -7.13 4.40 -30.26
C LYS A 139 -5.68 3.93 -30.15
N ALA A 140 -4.78 4.51 -30.94
CA ALA A 140 -3.36 4.19 -30.89
C ALA A 140 -2.73 4.54 -29.53
N GLU A 141 -3.06 5.70 -28.97
CA GLU A 141 -2.58 6.12 -27.64
C GLU A 141 -3.06 5.19 -26.53
N ARG A 142 -4.33 4.76 -26.59
CA ARG A 142 -4.88 3.76 -25.65
C ARG A 142 -4.17 2.41 -25.78
N GLY A 143 -3.88 1.96 -26.99
CA GLY A 143 -3.14 0.72 -27.24
C GLY A 143 -1.71 0.78 -26.68
N LEU A 144 -1.02 1.90 -26.89
CA LEU A 144 0.34 2.10 -26.35
C LEU A 144 0.33 2.08 -24.82
N ARG A 145 -0.60 2.80 -24.19
CA ARG A 145 -0.73 2.84 -22.74
C ARG A 145 -1.08 1.48 -22.14
N GLN A 146 -1.89 0.69 -22.84
CA GLN A 146 -2.23 -0.67 -22.42
C GLN A 146 -0.99 -1.59 -22.49
N SER A 147 -0.21 -1.50 -23.56
CA SER A 147 1.05 -2.24 -23.70
C SER A 147 2.09 -1.85 -22.64
N GLU A 148 2.19 -0.56 -22.31
CA GLU A 148 3.08 -0.08 -21.24
C GLU A 148 2.68 -0.63 -19.86
N LEU A 149 1.37 -0.67 -19.57
CA LEU A 149 0.86 -1.23 -18.32
C LEU A 149 1.12 -2.74 -18.23
N GLU A 150 0.95 -3.47 -19.33
CA GLU A 150 1.27 -4.91 -19.39
C GLU A 150 2.76 -5.17 -19.16
N PHE A 151 3.63 -4.38 -19.80
CA PHE A 151 5.07 -4.49 -19.60
C PHE A 151 5.46 -4.19 -18.16
N ARG A 152 4.86 -3.17 -17.54
CA ARG A 152 5.12 -2.83 -16.14
C ARG A 152 4.63 -3.90 -15.17
N LYS A 153 3.48 -4.51 -15.46
CA LYS A 153 2.97 -5.67 -14.71
C LYS A 153 3.92 -6.86 -14.83
N PHE A 154 4.41 -7.15 -16.03
CA PHE A 154 5.39 -8.21 -16.26
C PHE A 154 6.67 -7.99 -15.45
N GLN A 155 7.22 -6.78 -15.42
CA GLN A 155 8.40 -6.48 -14.60
C GLN A 155 8.17 -6.73 -13.11
N LEU A 156 7.02 -6.32 -12.58
CA LEU A 156 6.67 -6.55 -11.17
C LEU A 156 6.50 -8.04 -10.86
N GLU A 157 6.01 -8.83 -11.81
CA GLU A 157 5.89 -10.28 -11.66
C GLU A 157 7.27 -10.93 -11.59
N VAL A 158 8.17 -10.57 -12.51
CA VAL A 158 9.56 -11.05 -12.50
C VAL A 158 10.27 -10.69 -11.19
N GLU A 159 10.15 -9.44 -10.73
CA GLU A 159 10.75 -9.01 -9.46
C GLU A 159 10.19 -9.81 -8.25
N ARG A 160 8.89 -10.12 -8.26
CA ARG A 160 8.27 -10.96 -7.23
C ARG A 160 8.82 -12.39 -7.27
N GLU A 161 8.95 -12.95 -8.46
CA GLU A 161 9.46 -14.31 -8.66
C GLU A 161 10.93 -14.42 -8.21
N GLU A 162 11.77 -13.44 -8.54
CA GLU A 162 13.16 -13.37 -8.08
C GLU A 162 13.24 -13.29 -6.55
N ARG A 163 12.47 -12.40 -5.93
CA ARG A 163 12.42 -12.31 -4.45
C ARG A 163 11.90 -13.59 -3.80
N GLN A 164 11.06 -14.36 -4.50
CA GLN A 164 10.61 -15.65 -3.99
C GLN A 164 11.72 -16.69 -4.09
N LYS A 165 12.43 -16.78 -5.22
CA LYS A 165 13.59 -17.66 -5.39
C LYS A 165 14.69 -17.38 -4.37
N ASP A 166 14.95 -16.11 -4.07
CA ASP A 166 15.92 -15.73 -3.03
C ASP A 166 15.52 -16.23 -1.63
N ARG A 167 14.22 -16.14 -1.30
CA ARG A 167 13.70 -16.67 -0.03
C ARG A 167 13.79 -18.19 0.04
N GLU A 168 13.47 -18.87 -1.06
CA GLU A 168 13.57 -20.33 -1.15
C GLU A 168 15.02 -20.80 -1.03
N LEU A 169 15.96 -20.12 -1.72
CA LEU A 169 17.39 -20.41 -1.62
C LEU A 169 17.92 -20.22 -0.19
N ALA A 170 17.53 -19.13 0.48
CA ALA A 170 17.91 -18.89 1.87
C ALA A 170 17.33 -19.96 2.82
N ALA A 171 16.08 -20.38 2.60
CA ALA A 171 15.45 -21.44 3.38
C ALA A 171 16.15 -22.80 3.16
N GLU A 172 16.54 -23.11 1.92
CA GLU A 172 17.27 -24.34 1.59
C GLU A 172 18.67 -24.34 2.23
N GLN A 173 19.40 -23.23 2.14
CA GLN A 173 20.69 -23.08 2.83
C GLN A 173 20.55 -23.29 4.35
N ALA A 174 19.53 -22.69 4.97
CA ALA A 174 19.25 -22.89 6.39
C ALA A 174 18.96 -24.36 6.71
N ARG A 175 18.20 -25.06 5.86
CA ARG A 175 17.90 -26.49 6.00
C ARG A 175 19.17 -27.34 5.94
N LEU A 176 20.04 -27.09 4.95
CA LEU A 176 21.31 -27.81 4.78
C LEU A 176 22.27 -27.56 5.95
N HIS A 177 22.36 -26.32 6.44
CA HIS A 177 23.13 -25.99 7.64
C HIS A 177 22.61 -26.75 8.86
N HIS A 178 21.29 -26.76 9.06
CA HIS A 178 20.68 -27.51 10.16
C HIS A 178 20.98 -29.01 10.08
N GLU A 179 20.82 -29.60 8.90
CA GLU A 179 21.11 -31.03 8.66
C GLU A 179 22.58 -31.36 8.91
N THR A 180 23.50 -30.49 8.47
CA THR A 180 24.94 -30.66 8.68
C THR A 180 25.29 -30.63 10.17
N ILE A 181 24.70 -29.70 10.94
CA ILE A 181 24.90 -29.59 12.39
C ILE A 181 24.40 -30.86 13.09
N LEU A 182 23.21 -31.35 12.74
CA LEU A 182 22.67 -32.58 13.31
C LEU A 182 23.56 -33.80 13.00
N ALA A 183 24.07 -33.91 11.78
CA ALA A 183 24.97 -34.99 11.39
C ALA A 183 26.29 -34.96 12.19
N MET A 184 26.88 -33.78 12.39
CA MET A 184 28.08 -33.60 13.22
C MET A 184 27.82 -33.99 14.68
N LEU A 185 26.71 -33.54 15.26
CA LEU A 185 26.31 -33.91 16.63
C LEU A 185 26.11 -35.42 16.77
N GLY A 186 25.45 -36.06 15.79
CA GLY A 186 25.27 -37.52 15.76
C GLY A 186 26.58 -38.31 15.61
N ALA A 187 27.58 -37.76 14.93
CA ALA A 187 28.90 -38.39 14.80
C ALA A 187 29.74 -38.26 16.09
N LEU A 188 29.52 -37.20 16.88
CA LEU A 188 30.17 -36.99 18.17
C LEU A 188 29.57 -37.88 19.26
N THR A 189 28.25 -38.08 19.26
CA THR A 189 27.57 -38.95 20.25
C THR A 189 27.81 -40.44 20.03
N LYS A 190 28.15 -40.87 18.80
CA LYS A 190 28.53 -42.27 18.49
C LYS A 190 29.98 -42.62 18.80
N ARG A 191 30.81 -41.66 19.25
CA ARG A 191 32.23 -41.87 19.60
C ARG A 191 32.49 -42.05 21.10
N GLN A 192 31.44 -42.15 21.92
CA GLN A 192 31.49 -42.60 23.32
C GLN A 192 30.93 -44.01 23.42
#